data_AF-A0A244CQW2-F1
#
_entry.id   AF-A0A244CQW2-F1
#
_cell.length_a   1.000
_cell.length_b   1.000
_cell.length_c   1.000
_cell.angle_alpha   90.00
_cell.angle_beta   90.00
_cell.angle_gamma   90.00
#
_symmetry.space_group_name_H-M   'P 1'
#
loop_
_entity.id
_entity.type
_entity.pdbx_description
1 polymer ?
#
loop_
_entity_poly.entity_id
_entity_poly.type
_entity_poly.pdbx_seq_one_letter_code
_entity_poly.pdbx_strand_id
1 'polypeptide(L)'
;MNTKIVLSTLLFSGLTCINVGATTLDEIDFASAIETQDLLYAPIKGTTSNRGAFWYKDIQQKVVGPSSAGWGIKRITVRAFPQSHNNNVYTDFVSANSILDIRQNILPTDAILCEATDALVNKLKDYGIYYNLQSNTGNYPSVCSLQLKYQTSNEQQEAEIVDFINQNKVINVSYNILSSATPAVYMDAPAIVSALVDDSILVLDVPKERYTGDAYKVLFQSAQYASSLFRSDKTNGEQLEYTDWKRFIDLHEFSTSATLLLDKSKVEQQVELTVPGSQEQILSVNF
;
A
#
# COMPACT_ATOMS: atom_id res chain seq x y z
N MET A 1 -7.89 -3.31 71.22
CA MET A 1 -8.45 -3.25 69.84
C MET A 1 -7.82 -2.06 69.14
N ASN A 2 -7.01 -2.30 68.11
CA ASN A 2 -6.47 -1.27 67.20
C ASN A 2 -6.22 -1.97 65.86
N THR A 3 -7.16 -1.82 64.93
CA THR A 3 -7.04 -2.39 63.58
C THR A 3 -6.69 -1.24 62.64
N LYS A 4 -5.46 -1.22 62.13
CA LYS A 4 -5.05 -0.32 61.04
C LYS A 4 -5.40 -1.00 59.71
N ILE A 5 -6.29 -0.39 58.94
CA ILE A 5 -6.58 -0.78 57.56
C ILE A 5 -5.64 0.02 56.66
N VAL A 6 -4.78 -0.67 55.92
CA VAL A 6 -3.95 -0.11 54.85
C VAL A 6 -4.76 -0.19 53.57
N LEU A 7 -5.10 0.95 52.96
CA LEU A 7 -5.70 1.01 51.63
C LEU A 7 -4.59 0.84 50.58
N SER A 8 -4.59 -0.30 49.89
CA SER A 8 -3.79 -0.51 48.69
C SER A 8 -4.57 -0.03 47.48
N THR A 9 -4.18 1.11 46.90
CA THR A 9 -4.69 1.57 45.60
C THR A 9 -4.12 0.68 44.49
N LEU A 10 -4.94 -0.20 43.94
CA LEU A 10 -4.68 -0.89 42.67
C LEU A 10 -4.77 0.13 41.53
N LEU A 11 -3.62 0.48 40.96
CA LEU A 11 -3.52 1.13 39.66
C LEU A 11 -4.01 0.13 38.60
N PHE A 12 -5.25 0.32 38.15
CA PHE A 12 -5.75 -0.26 36.91
C PHE A 12 -5.02 0.42 35.75
N SER A 13 -3.93 -0.18 35.30
CA SER A 13 -3.32 0.15 34.02
C SER A 13 -4.32 -0.25 32.92
N GLY A 14 -5.08 0.71 32.43
CA GLY A 14 -5.93 0.54 31.26
C GLY A 14 -5.06 0.17 30.07
N LEU A 15 -5.12 -1.10 29.66
CA LEU A 15 -4.69 -1.53 28.34
C LEU A 15 -5.58 -0.84 27.32
N THR A 16 -5.10 0.27 26.77
CA THR A 16 -5.64 0.78 25.52
C THR A 16 -5.40 -0.28 24.46
N CYS A 17 -6.46 -0.96 24.04
CA CYS A 17 -6.45 -1.72 22.79
C CYS A 17 -6.16 -0.73 21.68
N ILE A 18 -4.90 -0.66 21.26
CA ILE A 18 -4.51 -0.03 20.01
C ILE A 18 -5.19 -0.87 18.93
N ASN A 19 -6.25 -0.33 18.32
CA ASN A 19 -6.73 -0.83 17.05
C ASN A 19 -5.59 -0.61 16.06
N VAL A 20 -4.74 -1.63 15.88
CA VAL A 20 -3.76 -1.64 14.81
C VAL A 20 -4.59 -1.74 13.54
N GLY A 21 -4.70 -0.62 12.81
CA GLY A 21 -5.31 -0.62 11.48
C GLY A 21 -4.63 -1.68 10.61
N ALA A 22 -5.40 -2.28 9.69
CA ALA A 22 -4.82 -3.21 8.73
C ALA A 22 -3.80 -2.45 7.86
N THR A 23 -2.58 -2.97 7.75
CA THR A 23 -1.54 -2.35 6.91
C THR A 23 -1.97 -2.39 5.44
N THR A 24 -1.86 -1.26 4.77
CA THR A 24 -2.22 -1.05 3.37
C THR A 24 -0.98 -1.05 2.48
N LEU A 25 -1.16 -1.17 1.15
CA LEU A 25 -0.04 -1.12 0.20
C LEU A 25 0.75 0.21 0.25
N ASP A 26 0.09 1.33 0.56
CA ASP A 26 0.73 2.64 0.62
C ASP A 26 1.73 2.76 1.77
N GLU A 27 1.60 1.91 2.79
CA GLU A 27 2.49 1.85 3.94
C GLU A 27 3.73 0.98 3.67
N ILE A 28 3.81 0.31 2.52
CA ILE A 28 4.90 -0.59 2.15
C ILE A 28 6.01 0.16 1.39
N ASP A 29 7.25 -0.03 1.84
CA ASP A 29 8.45 0.51 1.21
C ASP A 29 8.99 -0.46 0.16
N PHE A 30 8.36 -0.42 -1.02
CA PHE A 30 8.80 -1.23 -2.16
C PHE A 30 10.18 -0.86 -2.70
N ALA A 31 10.70 0.34 -2.42
CA ALA A 31 12.06 0.73 -2.82
C ALA A 31 13.12 -0.07 -2.04
N SER A 32 12.76 -0.57 -0.86
CA SER A 32 13.59 -1.43 -0.02
C SER A 32 13.20 -2.92 -0.11
N ALA A 33 12.45 -3.31 -1.15
CA ALA A 33 12.02 -4.69 -1.33
C ALA A 33 13.20 -5.62 -1.64
N ILE A 34 13.11 -6.85 -1.12
CA ILE A 34 14.05 -7.94 -1.39
C ILE A 34 13.27 -9.04 -2.09
N GLU A 35 13.67 -9.35 -3.32
CA GLU A 35 12.99 -10.32 -4.17
C GLU A 35 13.86 -11.56 -4.41
N THR A 36 13.23 -12.73 -4.38
CA THR A 36 13.82 -14.01 -4.78
C THR A 36 13.01 -14.63 -5.91
N GLN A 37 13.40 -15.83 -6.35
CA GLN A 37 12.61 -16.60 -7.30
C GLN A 37 11.22 -16.98 -6.75
N ASP A 38 11.10 -17.17 -5.43
CA ASP A 38 9.90 -17.74 -4.80
C ASP A 38 9.04 -16.71 -4.08
N LEU A 39 9.63 -15.62 -3.59
CA LEU A 39 8.93 -14.62 -2.78
C LEU A 39 9.49 -13.21 -2.96
N LEU A 40 8.69 -12.23 -2.57
CA LEU A 40 9.07 -10.83 -2.43
C LEU A 40 8.74 -10.39 -1.01
N TYR A 41 9.73 -9.80 -0.34
CA TYR A 41 9.56 -9.15 0.95
C TYR A 41 9.68 -7.65 0.76
N ALA A 42 8.82 -6.86 1.40
CA ALA A 42 8.99 -5.42 1.47
C ALA A 42 8.72 -4.90 2.89
N PRO A 43 9.60 -4.06 3.45
CA PRO A 43 9.44 -3.49 4.78
C PRO A 43 8.32 -2.44 4.82
N ILE A 44 7.86 -2.10 6.02
CA ILE A 44 6.93 -0.98 6.25
C ILE A 44 7.74 0.33 6.29
N LYS A 45 7.20 1.37 5.65
CA LYS A 45 7.80 2.71 5.63
C LYS A 45 8.01 3.23 7.06
N GLY A 46 9.18 3.82 7.31
CA GLY A 46 9.46 4.53 8.56
C GLY A 46 9.56 3.65 9.82
N THR A 47 9.65 2.33 9.69
CA THR A 47 9.88 1.43 10.84
C THR A 47 11.35 1.16 11.06
N THR A 48 11.79 1.13 12.33
CA THR A 48 13.19 0.83 12.72
C THR A 48 13.45 -0.67 12.89
N SER A 49 12.41 -1.46 13.12
CA SER A 49 12.48 -2.90 13.03
C SER A 49 12.30 -3.31 11.57
N ASN A 50 13.05 -4.30 11.08
CA ASN A 50 12.92 -4.84 9.72
C ASN A 50 11.60 -5.63 9.59
N ARG A 51 10.48 -4.92 9.74
CA ARG A 51 9.12 -5.44 9.81
C ARG A 51 8.44 -5.19 8.48
N GLY A 52 7.81 -6.20 7.90
CA GLY A 52 7.29 -6.11 6.55
C GLY A 52 6.35 -7.23 6.17
N ALA A 53 5.89 -7.18 4.92
CA ALA A 53 4.96 -8.12 4.34
C ALA A 53 5.63 -8.98 3.27
N PHE A 54 5.01 -10.12 2.98
CA PHE A 54 5.46 -11.08 1.98
C PHE A 54 4.41 -11.26 0.88
N TRP A 55 4.91 -11.41 -0.35
CA TRP A 55 4.16 -11.89 -1.50
C TRP A 55 4.87 -13.10 -2.09
N TYR A 56 4.10 -14.07 -2.58
CA TYR A 56 4.63 -15.37 -2.97
C TYR A 56 4.41 -15.61 -4.46
N LYS A 57 5.42 -16.12 -5.15
CA LYS A 57 5.34 -16.50 -6.57
C LYS A 57 5.00 -17.97 -6.73
N ASP A 58 5.35 -18.78 -5.72
CA ASP A 58 5.25 -20.23 -5.72
C ASP A 58 3.97 -20.75 -5.07
N ILE A 59 2.82 -20.31 -5.58
CA ILE A 59 1.52 -20.74 -5.07
C ILE A 59 1.25 -22.21 -5.48
N GLN A 60 0.69 -22.99 -4.56
CA GLN A 60 0.23 -24.36 -4.77
C GLN A 60 -1.18 -24.54 -4.20
N GLN A 61 -1.91 -25.52 -4.71
CA GLN A 61 -3.19 -25.89 -4.13
C GLN A 61 -3.02 -26.92 -3.02
N LYS A 62 -3.72 -26.71 -1.90
CA LYS A 62 -3.80 -27.65 -0.77
C LYS A 62 -5.24 -28.02 -0.49
N VAL A 63 -5.55 -29.30 -0.62
CA VAL A 63 -6.90 -29.85 -0.41
C VAL A 63 -7.08 -30.25 1.05
N VAL A 64 -8.24 -29.90 1.63
CA VAL A 64 -8.65 -30.24 2.99
C VAL A 64 -10.08 -30.76 2.96
N GLY A 65 -10.28 -31.98 3.45
CA GLY A 65 -11.57 -32.69 3.44
C GLY A 65 -11.54 -33.91 2.50
N PRO A 66 -12.70 -34.54 2.25
CA PRO A 66 -14.06 -34.18 2.65
C PRO A 66 -14.26 -34.08 4.17
N SER A 67 -15.10 -33.14 4.62
CA SER A 67 -15.44 -32.97 6.05
C SER A 67 -16.93 -32.66 6.21
N SER A 68 -17.54 -33.06 7.32
CA SER A 68 -18.94 -32.69 7.63
C SER A 68 -19.03 -31.19 7.96
N ALA A 69 -19.96 -30.49 7.31
CA ALA A 69 -20.31 -29.10 7.59
C ALA A 69 -21.64 -28.97 8.37
N GLY A 70 -22.20 -30.09 8.84
CA GLY A 70 -23.50 -30.16 9.51
C GLY A 70 -24.67 -30.33 8.54
N TRP A 71 -25.84 -30.72 9.07
CA TRP A 71 -27.11 -30.82 8.32
C TRP A 71 -27.06 -31.71 7.06
N GLY A 72 -26.23 -32.76 7.06
CA GLY A 72 -26.05 -33.62 5.89
C GLY A 72 -25.30 -32.96 4.73
N ILE A 73 -24.60 -31.85 4.97
CA ILE A 73 -23.72 -31.18 4.01
C ILE A 73 -22.28 -31.58 4.29
N LYS A 74 -21.56 -31.96 3.24
CA LYS A 74 -20.11 -32.12 3.24
C LYS A 74 -19.44 -30.93 2.57
N ARG A 75 -18.18 -30.70 2.97
CA ARG A 75 -17.33 -29.63 2.46
C ARG A 75 -15.95 -30.15 2.11
N ILE A 76 -15.49 -29.77 0.92
CA ILE A 76 -14.08 -29.83 0.51
C ILE A 76 -13.58 -28.39 0.45
N THR A 77 -12.42 -28.12 1.04
CA THR A 77 -11.77 -26.81 0.98
C THR A 77 -10.47 -26.94 0.22
N VAL A 78 -10.31 -26.16 -0.85
CA VAL A 78 -9.04 -26.03 -1.57
C VAL A 78 -8.46 -24.67 -1.25
N ARG A 79 -7.20 -24.65 -0.80
CA ARG A 79 -6.49 -23.42 -0.42
C ARG A 79 -5.37 -23.18 -1.40
N ALA A 80 -5.26 -21.95 -1.91
CA ALA A 80 -4.03 -21.50 -2.53
C ALA A 80 -3.03 -21.14 -1.43
N PHE A 81 -1.91 -21.85 -1.38
CA PHE A 81 -0.93 -21.80 -0.30
C PHE A 81 0.49 -21.75 -0.88
N PRO A 82 1.35 -20.84 -0.40
CA PRO A 82 2.72 -20.72 -0.89
C PRO A 82 3.60 -21.89 -0.46
N GLN A 83 4.30 -22.50 -1.41
CA GLN A 83 5.11 -23.68 -1.16
C GLN A 83 6.38 -23.37 -0.37
N SER A 84 6.84 -22.12 -0.41
CA SER A 84 7.96 -21.55 0.34
C SER A 84 7.84 -21.74 1.86
N HIS A 85 6.62 -21.89 2.38
CA HIS A 85 6.36 -22.23 3.78
C HIS A 85 6.55 -23.71 4.11
N ASN A 86 6.52 -24.60 3.11
CA ASN A 86 6.65 -26.05 3.29
C ASN A 86 8.08 -26.57 3.04
N ASN A 87 8.94 -25.82 2.33
CA ASN A 87 10.27 -26.25 1.88
C ASN A 87 11.43 -25.47 2.53
N ASN A 88 11.18 -24.84 3.69
CA ASN A 88 12.11 -23.98 4.45
C ASN A 88 12.55 -22.67 3.78
N VAL A 89 12.25 -22.41 2.50
CA VAL A 89 12.65 -21.19 1.80
C VAL A 89 12.23 -19.93 2.56
N TYR A 90 10.99 -19.89 3.05
CA TYR A 90 10.49 -18.77 3.84
C TYR A 90 11.26 -18.61 5.16
N THR A 91 11.45 -19.69 5.92
CA THR A 91 12.11 -19.66 7.23
C THR A 91 13.57 -19.23 7.10
N ASP A 92 14.28 -19.77 6.11
CA ASP A 92 15.69 -19.45 5.85
C ASP A 92 15.83 -17.98 5.42
N PHE A 93 14.93 -17.49 4.56
CA PHE A 93 14.92 -16.09 4.13
C PHE A 93 14.65 -15.13 5.29
N VAL A 94 13.67 -15.43 6.15
CA VAL A 94 13.35 -14.63 7.34
C VAL A 94 14.54 -14.55 8.29
N SER A 95 15.18 -15.69 8.55
CA SER A 95 16.34 -15.79 9.45
C SER A 95 17.54 -15.01 8.90
N ALA A 96 17.88 -15.23 7.62
CA ALA A 96 19.02 -14.60 6.97
C ALA A 96 18.92 -13.07 6.94
N ASN A 97 17.71 -12.53 6.78
CA ASN A 97 17.47 -11.10 6.68
C ASN A 97 16.97 -10.46 7.99
N SER A 98 16.92 -11.21 9.10
CA SER A 98 16.41 -10.74 10.40
C SER A 98 15.01 -10.07 10.29
N ILE A 99 14.11 -10.68 9.52
CA ILE A 99 12.80 -10.11 9.19
C ILE A 99 11.78 -10.38 10.32
N LEU A 100 10.98 -9.37 10.62
CA LEU A 100 9.76 -9.49 11.43
C LEU A 100 8.53 -9.48 10.52
N ASP A 101 8.08 -10.66 10.12
CA ASP A 101 6.88 -10.80 9.30
C ASP A 101 5.63 -10.32 10.06
N ILE A 102 4.85 -9.43 9.43
CA ILE A 102 3.57 -8.97 9.97
C ILE A 102 2.46 -10.02 9.91
N ARG A 103 2.66 -11.10 9.15
CA ARG A 103 1.71 -12.22 8.97
C ARG A 103 0.34 -11.78 8.47
N GLN A 104 0.34 -10.85 7.52
CA GLN A 104 -0.87 -10.33 6.88
C GLN A 104 -0.71 -10.44 5.36
N ASN A 105 -1.77 -10.86 4.68
CA ASN A 105 -1.83 -10.77 3.22
C ASN A 105 -2.22 -9.34 2.85
N ILE A 106 -1.24 -8.53 2.43
CA ILE A 106 -1.50 -7.20 1.87
C ILE A 106 -1.71 -7.37 0.37
N LEU A 107 -2.92 -7.13 -0.11
CA LEU A 107 -3.29 -7.36 -1.50
C LEU A 107 -3.80 -6.06 -2.13
N PRO A 108 -3.54 -5.80 -3.42
CA PRO A 108 -4.09 -4.64 -4.11
C PRO A 108 -5.62 -4.65 -4.09
N THR A 109 -6.23 -3.48 -3.91
CA THR A 109 -7.69 -3.33 -3.87
C THR A 109 -8.38 -3.68 -5.18
N ASP A 110 -7.63 -3.63 -6.29
CA ASP A 110 -8.05 -3.89 -7.66
C ASP A 110 -7.55 -5.25 -8.21
N ALA A 111 -6.88 -6.06 -7.40
CA ALA A 111 -6.37 -7.35 -7.85
C ALA A 111 -7.50 -8.38 -8.07
N ILE A 112 -7.45 -9.09 -9.21
CA ILE A 112 -8.28 -10.29 -9.47
C ILE A 112 -7.64 -11.49 -8.76
N LEU A 113 -7.80 -11.52 -7.44
CA LEU A 113 -6.99 -12.36 -6.57
C LEU A 113 -7.27 -13.85 -6.70
N CYS A 114 -8.53 -14.24 -6.91
CA CYS A 114 -8.94 -15.63 -6.84
C CYS A 114 -10.10 -15.91 -7.81
N GLU A 115 -9.86 -16.75 -8.82
CA GLU A 115 -10.90 -17.24 -9.73
C GLU A 115 -10.97 -18.77 -9.75
N ALA A 116 -12.17 -19.30 -9.92
CA ALA A 116 -12.37 -20.73 -10.17
C ALA A 116 -12.05 -21.02 -11.62
N THR A 117 -11.33 -22.11 -11.90
CA THR A 117 -11.03 -22.46 -13.30
C THR A 117 -12.29 -22.90 -14.05
N ASP A 118 -12.34 -22.64 -15.37
CA ASP A 118 -13.45 -23.10 -16.21
C ASP A 118 -13.66 -24.62 -16.13
N ALA A 119 -12.56 -25.37 -16.02
CA ALA A 119 -12.59 -26.81 -15.86
C ALA A 119 -13.31 -27.23 -14.57
N LEU A 120 -13.04 -26.56 -13.44
CA LEU A 120 -13.77 -26.77 -12.20
C LEU A 120 -15.25 -26.39 -12.38
N VAL A 121 -15.53 -25.17 -12.87
CA VAL A 121 -16.90 -24.67 -13.01
C VAL A 121 -17.75 -25.62 -13.86
N ASN A 122 -17.22 -26.11 -14.97
CA ASN A 122 -17.90 -27.06 -15.82
C ASN A 122 -18.11 -28.41 -15.12
N LYS A 123 -17.09 -28.93 -14.42
CA LYS A 123 -17.23 -30.16 -13.62
C LYS A 123 -18.34 -30.02 -12.56
N LEU A 124 -18.43 -28.89 -11.87
CA LEU A 124 -19.40 -28.68 -10.78
C LEU A 124 -20.85 -28.49 -11.25
N LYS A 125 -21.08 -27.94 -12.45
CA LYS A 125 -22.42 -27.72 -13.02
C LYS A 125 -23.24 -29.02 -13.08
N ASP A 126 -22.59 -30.12 -13.43
CA ASP A 126 -23.23 -31.43 -13.61
C ASP A 126 -23.66 -32.09 -12.29
N TYR A 127 -23.18 -31.57 -11.16
CA TYR A 127 -23.25 -32.21 -9.85
C TYR A 127 -24.09 -31.45 -8.82
N GLY A 128 -24.62 -30.27 -9.17
CA GLY A 128 -25.41 -29.44 -8.26
C GLY A 128 -24.60 -28.93 -7.05
N ILE A 129 -23.29 -28.73 -7.23
CA ILE A 129 -22.38 -28.35 -6.14
C ILE A 129 -22.24 -26.85 -6.08
N TYR A 130 -22.47 -26.31 -4.89
CA TYR A 130 -22.22 -24.91 -4.62
C TYR A 130 -20.74 -24.70 -4.31
N TYR A 131 -20.12 -23.73 -4.97
CA TYR A 131 -18.79 -23.28 -4.63
C TYR A 131 -18.79 -21.83 -4.15
N ASN A 132 -17.91 -21.54 -3.20
CA ASN A 132 -17.59 -20.19 -2.77
C ASN A 132 -16.08 -20.00 -2.84
N LEU A 133 -15.63 -18.99 -3.57
CA LEU A 133 -14.22 -18.62 -3.66
C LEU A 133 -14.02 -17.26 -3.00
N GLN A 134 -13.05 -17.17 -2.10
CA GLN A 134 -12.74 -15.94 -1.38
C GLN A 134 -11.23 -15.71 -1.33
N SER A 135 -10.84 -14.45 -1.43
CA SER A 135 -9.51 -13.98 -1.04
C SER A 135 -9.40 -13.96 0.47
N ASN A 136 -8.26 -14.37 1.00
CA ASN A 136 -8.03 -14.46 2.43
C ASN A 136 -7.20 -13.27 2.91
N THR A 137 -7.78 -12.38 3.71
CA THR A 137 -7.04 -11.31 4.39
C THR A 137 -6.56 -11.71 5.79
N GLY A 138 -7.29 -12.61 6.48
CA GLY A 138 -7.00 -13.04 7.86
C GLY A 138 -6.43 -14.45 8.04
N ASN A 139 -6.20 -15.21 6.96
CA ASN A 139 -5.73 -16.61 7.00
C ASN A 139 -4.33 -16.79 6.36
N TYR A 140 -3.40 -15.91 6.73
CA TYR A 140 -2.01 -15.98 6.28
C TYR A 140 -1.37 -17.36 6.58
N PRO A 141 -0.55 -17.93 5.68
CA PRO A 141 -0.11 -17.37 4.40
C PRO A 141 -0.97 -17.79 3.19
N SER A 142 -2.15 -18.36 3.42
CA SER A 142 -3.03 -18.76 2.32
C SER A 142 -3.67 -17.53 1.68
N VAL A 143 -3.54 -17.37 0.37
CA VAL A 143 -4.03 -16.19 -0.38
C VAL A 143 -5.49 -16.33 -0.85
N CYS A 144 -5.92 -17.56 -1.17
CA CYS A 144 -7.27 -17.87 -1.62
C CYS A 144 -7.83 -19.13 -0.94
N SER A 145 -9.14 -19.18 -0.76
CA SER A 145 -9.85 -20.37 -0.32
C SER A 145 -11.08 -20.62 -1.19
N LEU A 146 -11.11 -21.76 -1.86
CA LEU A 146 -12.28 -22.34 -2.50
C LEU A 146 -12.96 -23.31 -1.53
N GLN A 147 -14.27 -23.17 -1.33
CA GLN A 147 -15.08 -24.11 -0.57
C GLN A 147 -16.14 -24.71 -1.48
N LEU A 148 -16.12 -26.04 -1.63
CA LEU A 148 -17.15 -26.80 -2.32
C LEU A 148 -18.07 -27.42 -1.29
N LYS A 149 -19.38 -27.20 -1.42
CA LYS A 149 -20.40 -27.72 -0.51
C LYS A 149 -21.42 -28.54 -1.28
N TYR A 150 -21.70 -29.74 -0.79
CA TYR A 150 -22.60 -30.71 -1.43
C TYR A 150 -23.28 -31.59 -0.38
N GLN A 151 -24.40 -32.21 -0.75
CA GLN A 151 -25.12 -33.12 0.14
C GLN A 151 -24.50 -34.53 0.15
N THR A 152 -24.48 -35.17 1.32
CA THR A 152 -23.75 -36.41 1.63
C THR A 152 -24.21 -37.67 0.85
N SER A 153 -25.28 -37.62 0.06
CA SER A 153 -25.95 -38.84 -0.44
C SER A 153 -25.24 -39.59 -1.57
N ASN A 154 -24.10 -39.13 -2.08
CA ASN A 154 -23.42 -39.76 -3.22
C ASN A 154 -21.89 -39.83 -3.03
N GLU A 155 -21.40 -40.94 -2.48
CA GLU A 155 -19.96 -41.18 -2.22
C GLU A 155 -19.14 -41.30 -3.52
N GLN A 156 -19.74 -41.81 -4.59
CA GLN A 156 -19.08 -41.93 -5.90
C GLN A 156 -18.77 -40.55 -6.48
N GLN A 157 -19.74 -39.66 -6.43
CA GLN A 157 -19.58 -38.26 -6.85
C GLN A 157 -18.51 -37.54 -6.03
N GLU A 158 -18.49 -37.75 -4.71
CA GLU A 158 -17.45 -37.22 -3.83
C GLU A 158 -16.04 -37.65 -4.27
N ALA A 159 -15.85 -38.94 -4.52
CA ALA A 159 -14.57 -39.46 -4.99
C ALA A 159 -14.15 -38.81 -6.32
N GLU A 160 -15.08 -38.72 -7.28
CA GLU A 160 -14.81 -38.10 -8.59
C GLU A 160 -14.40 -36.62 -8.50
N ILE A 161 -14.97 -35.86 -7.55
CA ILE A 161 -14.63 -34.45 -7.34
C ILE A 161 -13.28 -34.33 -6.65
N VAL A 162 -13.02 -35.15 -5.63
CA VAL A 162 -11.73 -35.17 -4.93
C VAL A 162 -10.61 -35.52 -5.91
N ASP A 163 -10.81 -36.55 -6.72
CA ASP A 163 -9.85 -36.96 -7.75
C ASP A 163 -9.63 -35.86 -8.79
N PHE A 164 -10.72 -35.23 -9.27
CA PHE A 164 -10.62 -34.11 -10.20
C PHE A 164 -9.81 -32.96 -9.61
N ILE A 165 -10.09 -32.57 -8.36
CA ILE A 165 -9.37 -31.49 -7.67
C ILE A 165 -7.89 -31.86 -7.50
N ASN A 166 -7.58 -33.09 -7.09
CA ASN A 166 -6.19 -33.50 -6.90
C ASN A 166 -5.36 -33.52 -8.19
N GLN A 167 -6.01 -33.75 -9.33
CA GLN A 167 -5.36 -33.87 -10.64
C GLN A 167 -5.31 -32.55 -11.43
N ASN A 168 -6.15 -31.57 -11.08
CA ASN A 168 -6.30 -30.34 -11.85
C ASN A 168 -6.05 -29.10 -10.98
N LYS A 169 -5.56 -28.03 -11.59
CA LYS A 169 -5.59 -26.70 -10.99
C LYS A 169 -7.03 -26.19 -10.97
N VAL A 170 -7.56 -25.92 -9.77
CA VAL A 170 -8.96 -25.51 -9.59
C VAL A 170 -9.14 -24.07 -9.09
N ILE A 171 -8.04 -23.40 -8.76
CA ILE A 171 -8.00 -21.97 -8.40
C ILE A 171 -6.93 -21.32 -9.28
N ASN A 172 -7.29 -20.24 -9.97
CA ASN A 172 -6.35 -19.29 -10.54
C ASN A 172 -6.09 -18.18 -9.54
N VAL A 173 -4.82 -17.85 -9.34
CA VAL A 173 -4.41 -16.71 -8.51
C VAL A 173 -3.68 -15.72 -9.40
N SER A 174 -4.17 -14.49 -9.45
CA SER A 174 -3.50 -13.40 -10.15
C SER A 174 -3.42 -12.15 -9.28
N TYR A 175 -2.25 -11.54 -9.23
CA TYR A 175 -2.13 -10.19 -8.70
C TYR A 175 -0.95 -9.49 -9.35
N ASN A 176 -1.16 -8.20 -9.52
CA ASN A 176 -0.15 -7.27 -9.97
C ASN A 176 0.07 -6.23 -8.87
N ILE A 177 1.29 -6.13 -8.36
CA ILE A 177 1.65 -5.09 -7.41
C ILE A 177 2.31 -3.99 -8.21
N LEU A 178 1.64 -2.85 -8.29
CA LEU A 178 2.22 -1.62 -8.79
C LEU A 178 2.73 -0.81 -7.60
N SER A 179 3.87 -0.14 -7.75
CA SER A 179 4.23 0.92 -6.81
C SER A 179 3.11 1.97 -6.78
N SER A 180 2.77 2.48 -5.60
CA SER A 180 1.79 3.57 -5.50
C SER A 180 2.31 4.74 -6.34
N ALA A 181 1.51 5.21 -7.31
CA ALA A 181 1.80 6.49 -7.95
C ALA A 181 1.79 7.54 -6.84
N THR A 182 2.95 8.09 -6.48
CA THR A 182 2.92 9.30 -5.67
C THR A 182 2.32 10.37 -6.58
N PRO A 183 1.20 11.02 -6.22
CA PRO A 183 0.63 12.03 -7.09
C PRO A 183 1.71 13.06 -7.39
N ALA A 184 1.83 13.46 -8.66
CA ALA A 184 2.70 14.58 -9.01
C ALA A 184 2.26 15.78 -8.17
N VAL A 185 3.19 16.30 -7.39
CA VAL A 185 2.97 17.45 -6.53
C VAL A 185 3.35 18.68 -7.34
N TYR A 186 2.56 19.76 -7.26
CA TYR A 186 2.82 20.97 -8.04
C TYR A 186 2.89 22.21 -7.14
N MET A 187 3.71 23.16 -7.55
CA MET A 187 3.74 24.53 -7.04
C MET A 187 3.14 25.47 -8.09
N ASP A 188 2.19 26.30 -7.67
CA ASP A 188 1.57 27.34 -8.49
C ASP A 188 2.39 28.63 -8.45
N ALA A 189 3.61 28.55 -8.99
CA ALA A 189 4.49 29.70 -9.14
C ALA A 189 3.81 30.88 -9.90
N PRO A 190 2.99 30.66 -10.95
CA PRO A 190 2.24 31.74 -11.59
C PRO A 190 1.33 32.50 -10.62
N ALA A 191 0.55 31.80 -9.80
CA ALA A 191 -0.33 32.44 -8.83
C ALA A 191 0.43 33.21 -7.75
N ILE A 192 1.54 32.64 -7.24
CA ILE A 192 2.40 33.30 -6.25
C ILE A 192 2.99 34.60 -6.84
N VAL A 193 3.52 34.53 -8.06
CA VAL A 193 4.13 35.70 -8.72
C VAL A 193 3.08 36.75 -9.08
N SER A 194 1.90 36.35 -9.54
CA SER A 194 0.80 37.28 -9.81
C SER A 194 0.41 38.06 -8.55
N ALA A 195 0.27 37.36 -7.41
CA ALA A 195 -0.07 38.02 -6.13
C ALA A 195 1.01 39.02 -5.70
N LEU A 196 2.29 38.68 -5.88
CA LEU A 196 3.41 39.59 -5.56
C LEU A 196 3.48 40.81 -6.49
N VAL A 197 3.06 40.67 -7.75
CA VAL A 197 2.97 41.79 -8.69
C VAL A 197 1.78 42.69 -8.34
N ASP A 198 0.63 42.10 -8.03
CA ASP A 198 -0.57 42.82 -7.60
C ASP A 198 -0.30 43.61 -6.29
N ASP A 199 0.48 43.03 -5.37
CA ASP A 199 0.95 43.66 -4.14
C ASP A 199 2.08 44.70 -4.36
N SER A 200 2.49 44.94 -5.61
CA SER A 200 3.60 45.85 -5.98
C SER A 200 4.95 45.51 -5.33
N ILE A 201 5.16 44.23 -5.01
CA ILE A 201 6.40 43.70 -4.41
C ILE A 201 7.37 43.25 -5.50
N LEU A 202 6.85 42.66 -6.57
CA LEU A 202 7.60 42.34 -7.79
C LEU A 202 7.24 43.30 -8.92
N VAL A 203 8.25 43.66 -9.71
CA VAL A 203 8.08 44.46 -10.93
C VAL A 203 8.75 43.73 -12.09
N LEU A 204 8.04 43.57 -13.19
CA LEU A 204 8.57 43.00 -14.42
C LEU A 204 9.45 44.02 -15.16
N ASP A 205 10.75 43.72 -15.27
CA ASP A 205 11.67 44.38 -16.20
C ASP A 205 11.43 43.80 -17.60
N VAL A 206 10.54 44.44 -18.36
CA VAL A 206 10.11 44.00 -19.70
C VAL A 206 11.31 43.79 -20.65
N PRO A 207 12.30 44.71 -20.73
CA PRO A 207 13.51 44.48 -21.54
C PRO A 207 14.34 43.24 -21.17
N LYS A 208 14.30 42.80 -19.91
CA LYS A 208 15.11 41.66 -19.42
C LYS A 208 14.31 40.38 -19.21
N GLU A 209 13.01 40.42 -19.45
CA GLU A 209 12.04 39.35 -19.18
C GLU A 209 12.21 38.76 -17.76
N ARG A 210 12.42 39.64 -16.78
CA ARG A 210 12.73 39.26 -15.39
C ARG A 210 11.91 40.04 -14.39
N TYR A 211 11.37 39.34 -13.40
CA TYR A 211 10.81 40.00 -12.22
C TYR A 211 11.93 40.41 -11.28
N THR A 212 11.79 41.60 -10.70
CA THR A 212 12.72 42.17 -9.74
C THR A 212 11.97 42.71 -8.54
N GLY A 213 12.52 42.53 -7.35
CA GLY A 213 11.92 43.04 -6.11
C GLY A 213 12.87 42.97 -4.93
N ASP A 214 12.50 43.63 -3.83
CA ASP A 214 13.24 43.53 -2.58
C ASP A 214 13.11 42.10 -2.03
N ALA A 215 14.23 41.41 -1.84
CA ALA A 215 14.24 40.02 -1.43
C ALA A 215 13.53 39.80 -0.10
N TYR A 216 13.69 40.72 0.86
CA TYR A 216 13.06 40.58 2.17
C TYR A 216 11.54 40.70 2.06
N LYS A 217 11.04 41.68 1.28
CA LYS A 217 9.60 41.84 1.05
C LYS A 217 8.98 40.66 0.31
N VAL A 218 9.65 40.13 -0.71
CA VAL A 218 9.19 38.94 -1.45
C VAL A 218 9.08 37.75 -0.51
N LEU A 219 10.13 37.47 0.26
CA LEU A 219 10.14 36.34 1.19
C LEU A 219 9.12 36.53 2.33
N PHE A 220 9.01 37.73 2.88
CA PHE A 220 8.07 38.01 3.97
C PHE A 220 6.61 37.90 3.51
N GLN A 221 6.28 38.42 2.32
CA GLN A 221 4.91 38.37 1.82
C GLN A 221 4.54 36.96 1.38
N SER A 222 5.40 36.27 0.62
CA SER A 222 5.01 34.95 0.11
C SER A 222 4.88 33.91 1.23
N ALA A 223 5.57 34.11 2.37
CA ALA A 223 5.42 33.26 3.55
C ALA A 223 4.02 33.36 4.22
N GLN A 224 3.22 34.36 3.86
CA GLN A 224 1.85 34.54 4.36
C GLN A 224 0.79 33.92 3.44
N TYR A 225 1.18 33.43 2.26
CA TYR A 225 0.25 32.81 1.32
C TYR A 225 -0.12 31.38 1.72
N ALA A 226 -1.23 30.90 1.18
CA ALA A 226 -1.75 29.58 1.49
C ALA A 226 -0.80 28.46 1.04
N SER A 227 -0.68 27.42 1.87
CA SER A 227 0.17 26.26 1.59
C SER A 227 -0.17 25.56 0.27
N SER A 228 -1.42 25.65 -0.19
CA SER A 228 -1.86 25.09 -1.47
C SER A 228 -1.17 25.71 -2.69
N LEU A 229 -0.63 26.93 -2.58
CA LEU A 229 0.13 27.57 -3.66
C LEU A 229 1.53 26.97 -3.80
N PHE A 230 2.10 26.49 -2.70
CA PHE A 230 3.44 25.89 -2.66
C PHE A 230 3.42 24.39 -2.88
N ARG A 231 2.27 23.73 -2.63
CA ARG A 231 2.10 22.29 -2.74
C ARG A 231 0.64 21.91 -2.96
N SER A 232 0.31 21.29 -4.09
CA SER A 232 -1.07 20.96 -4.49
C SER A 232 -1.76 19.89 -3.63
N ASP A 233 -1.02 19.12 -2.84
CA ASP A 233 -1.53 18.12 -1.91
C ASP A 233 -1.76 18.67 -0.49
N LYS A 234 -1.44 19.95 -0.25
CA LYS A 234 -1.74 20.65 1.00
C LYS A 234 -2.96 21.55 0.88
N THR A 235 -3.68 21.71 1.99
CA THR A 235 -4.84 22.61 2.06
C THR A 235 -4.48 23.99 2.62
N ASN A 236 -5.34 25.00 2.40
CA ASN A 236 -5.15 26.36 2.91
C ASN A 236 -5.05 26.46 4.45
N GLY A 237 -5.50 25.44 5.18
CA GLY A 237 -5.46 25.40 6.64
C GLY A 237 -4.18 24.81 7.22
N GLU A 238 -3.34 24.18 6.40
CA GLU A 238 -2.11 23.55 6.85
C GLU A 238 -0.96 24.55 6.86
N GLN A 239 -0.04 24.39 7.82
CA GLN A 239 1.13 25.25 7.92
C GLN A 239 2.14 24.92 6.80
N LEU A 240 2.69 25.97 6.19
CA LEU A 240 3.76 25.84 5.22
C LEU A 240 5.03 25.29 5.88
N GLU A 241 5.63 24.25 5.32
CA GLU A 241 6.90 23.72 5.80
C GLU A 241 8.09 24.42 5.16
N TYR A 242 9.24 24.38 5.83
CA TYR A 242 10.48 24.95 5.30
C TYR A 242 10.89 24.34 3.95
N THR A 243 10.60 23.06 3.72
CA THR A 243 10.89 22.34 2.47
C THR A 243 10.07 22.87 1.30
N ASP A 244 8.77 23.10 1.50
CA ASP A 244 7.86 23.69 0.50
C ASP A 244 8.32 25.12 0.15
N TRP A 245 8.66 25.88 1.18
CA TRP A 245 9.18 27.24 1.06
C TRP A 245 10.53 27.32 0.37
N LYS A 246 11.45 26.40 0.70
CA LYS A 246 12.78 26.34 0.11
C LYS A 246 12.72 26.10 -1.40
N ARG A 247 11.79 25.27 -1.88
CA ARG A 247 11.61 25.04 -3.33
C ARG A 247 11.23 26.31 -4.07
N PHE A 248 10.39 27.15 -3.47
CA PHE A 248 10.04 28.45 -4.04
C PHE A 248 11.25 29.39 -4.03
N ILE A 249 12.00 29.44 -2.93
CA ILE A 249 13.24 30.23 -2.85
C ILE A 249 14.23 29.81 -3.95
N ASP A 250 14.38 28.51 -4.19
CA ASP A 250 15.33 27.97 -5.16
C ASP A 250 14.99 28.35 -6.63
N LEU A 251 13.78 28.88 -6.91
CA LEU A 251 13.43 29.48 -8.21
C LEU A 251 14.12 30.83 -8.44
N HIS A 252 14.56 31.49 -7.38
CA HIS A 252 15.03 32.87 -7.39
C HIS A 252 16.55 32.97 -7.35
N GLU A 253 17.08 34.01 -8.00
CA GLU A 253 18.46 34.43 -7.89
C GLU A 253 18.56 35.68 -6.99
N PHE A 254 19.56 35.72 -6.11
CA PHE A 254 19.80 36.87 -5.26
C PHE A 254 20.97 37.69 -5.80
N SER A 255 20.71 38.96 -6.09
CA SER A 255 21.77 39.91 -6.42
C SER A 255 22.55 40.35 -5.17
N THR A 256 23.73 40.93 -5.37
CA THR A 256 24.58 41.47 -4.30
C THR A 256 23.95 42.65 -3.54
N SER A 257 22.89 43.26 -4.08
CA SER A 257 22.13 44.35 -3.46
C SER A 257 20.86 43.91 -2.74
N ALA A 258 20.72 42.61 -2.42
CA ALA A 258 19.51 42.03 -1.83
C ALA A 258 18.24 42.22 -2.69
N THR A 259 18.41 42.42 -4.00
CA THR A 259 17.31 42.35 -4.97
C THR A 259 17.17 40.90 -5.42
N LEU A 260 15.94 40.39 -5.37
CA LEU A 260 15.57 39.09 -5.89
C LEU A 260 15.26 39.21 -7.38
N LEU A 261 15.79 38.28 -8.16
CA LEU A 261 15.66 38.19 -9.61
C LEU A 261 14.99 36.86 -9.97
N LEU A 262 14.04 36.88 -10.89
CA LEU A 262 13.28 35.70 -11.30
C LEU A 262 12.98 35.74 -12.79
N ASP A 263 13.48 34.76 -13.53
CA ASP A 263 13.22 34.66 -14.98
C ASP A 263 11.74 34.37 -15.22
N LYS A 264 11.11 35.18 -16.08
CA LYS A 264 9.68 35.06 -16.39
C LYS A 264 9.31 33.66 -16.89
N SER A 265 10.16 33.05 -17.71
CA SER A 265 9.94 31.70 -18.24
C SER A 265 9.94 30.59 -17.18
N LYS A 266 10.58 30.80 -16.02
CA LYS A 266 10.63 29.82 -14.92
C LYS A 266 9.34 29.80 -14.09
N VAL A 267 8.51 30.84 -14.20
CA VAL A 267 7.32 31.04 -13.34
C VAL A 267 6.01 31.17 -14.08
N GLU A 268 6.03 31.12 -15.42
CA GLU A 268 4.82 31.05 -16.24
C GLU A 268 4.24 29.62 -16.35
N GLN A 269 4.91 28.64 -15.76
CA GLN A 269 4.48 27.24 -15.75
C GLN A 269 4.29 26.77 -14.31
N GLN A 270 3.34 25.85 -14.09
CA GLN A 270 3.31 25.10 -12.84
C GLN A 270 4.61 24.33 -12.69
N VAL A 271 5.24 24.45 -11.53
CA VAL A 271 6.49 23.76 -11.25
C VAL A 271 6.14 22.39 -10.70
N GLU A 272 6.44 21.34 -11.48
CA GLU A 272 6.33 19.97 -11.01
C GLU A 272 7.37 19.73 -9.91
N LEU A 273 6.87 19.48 -8.71
CA LEU A 273 7.64 19.02 -7.56
C LEU A 273 7.71 17.50 -7.67
N THR A 274 8.68 17.01 -8.43
CA THR A 274 8.81 15.57 -8.70
C THR A 274 8.87 14.78 -7.39
N VAL A 275 7.94 13.85 -7.19
CA VAL A 275 8.22 12.61 -6.47
C VAL A 275 8.35 11.54 -7.54
N PRO A 276 9.52 10.88 -7.70
CA PRO A 276 9.68 9.86 -8.71
C PRO A 276 8.65 8.74 -8.45
N GLY A 277 7.76 8.52 -9.41
CA GLY A 277 6.68 7.56 -9.25
C GLY A 277 5.97 7.29 -10.57
N SER A 278 6.68 6.76 -11.57
CA SER A 278 6.02 5.93 -12.58
C SER A 278 5.39 4.72 -11.88
N GLN A 279 4.21 4.27 -12.33
CA GLN A 279 3.70 2.96 -11.93
C GLN A 279 4.72 1.91 -12.40
N GLU A 280 5.44 1.33 -11.46
CA GLU A 280 6.35 0.22 -11.72
C GLU A 280 5.67 -1.06 -11.27
N GLN A 281 5.59 -2.05 -12.17
CA GLN A 281 5.15 -3.39 -11.83
C GLN A 281 6.27 -4.09 -11.06
N ILE A 282 6.02 -4.30 -9.77
CA ILE A 282 6.98 -4.93 -8.84
C ILE A 282 6.81 -6.44 -8.84
N LEU A 283 5.57 -6.93 -8.99
CA LEU A 283 5.30 -8.36 -8.95
C LEU A 283 4.08 -8.72 -9.79
N SER A 284 4.24 -9.70 -10.67
CA SER A 284 3.14 -10.39 -11.35
C SER A 284 3.15 -11.86 -10.97
N VAL A 285 2.03 -12.37 -10.47
CA VAL A 285 1.85 -13.80 -10.23
C VAL A 285 0.67 -14.28 -11.05
N ASN A 286 0.85 -15.37 -11.78
CA ASN A 286 -0.21 -16.13 -12.43
C ASN A 286 0.00 -17.60 -12.07
N PHE A 287 -0.96 -18.20 -11.38
CA PHE A 287 -0.90 -19.58 -10.94
C PHE A 287 -1.87 -20.47 -11.72
#